data_AF-A0A7G1HPS2-F1
#
_entry.id   AF-A0A7G1HPS2-F1
#
_cell.length_a   1.000
_cell.length_b   1.000
_cell.length_c   1.000
_cell.angle_alpha   90.00
_cell.angle_beta   90.00
_cell.angle_gamma   90.00
#
_symmetry.space_group_name_H-M   'P 1'
#
loop_
_entity.id
_entity.type
_entity.pdbx_description
1 polymer ?
#
loop_
_entity_poly.entity_id
_entity_poly.type
_entity_poly.pdbx_seq_one_letter_code
_entity_poly.pdbx_strand_id
1 'polypeptide(L)'
;MPFLPPMLGFLFLFYAKKYDHFLPSLSVFGCLFWFESMHLKTLGVLALLFLIYHQIVYKNSLKFFNDGFLFKTLHAFLVYYLYLSRFFSVSLGLKTLGLFALFALIEGVLWGLNEKSSL
;
A
#
# COMPACT_ATOMS: atom_id res chain seq x y z
N MET A 1 7.40 9.87 -17.23
CA MET A 1 6.32 10.25 -16.29
C MET A 1 6.50 9.44 -15.01
N PRO A 2 6.25 9.98 -13.81
CA PRO A 2 6.14 9.15 -12.61
C PRO A 2 5.09 8.06 -12.85
N PHE A 3 5.51 6.83 -13.09
CA PHE A 3 4.57 5.71 -13.14
C PHE A 3 4.18 5.44 -11.69
N LEU A 4 2.98 5.85 -11.32
CA LEU A 4 2.43 5.50 -10.01
C LEU A 4 2.18 3.99 -10.04
N PRO A 5 2.77 3.19 -9.13
CA PRO A 5 2.56 1.76 -9.14
C PRO A 5 1.08 1.53 -8.90
N PRO A 6 0.35 0.94 -9.87
CA PRO A 6 -1.06 0.67 -9.66
C PRO A 6 -1.20 -0.34 -8.51
N MET A 7 -2.20 -0.15 -7.65
CA MET A 7 -2.62 -1.13 -6.64
C MET A 7 -1.68 -1.30 -5.43
N LEU A 8 -0.78 -0.35 -5.16
CA LEU A 8 0.16 -0.42 -4.04
C LEU A 8 -0.55 -0.57 -2.68
N GLY A 9 -1.63 0.19 -2.46
CA GLY A 9 -2.44 0.11 -1.25
C GLY A 9 -3.18 -1.23 -1.13
N PHE A 10 -3.70 -1.75 -2.24
CA PHE A 10 -4.32 -3.07 -2.29
C PHE A 10 -3.32 -4.19 -1.98
N LEU A 11 -2.11 -4.17 -2.58
CA LEU A 11 -1.04 -5.13 -2.26
C LEU A 11 -0.66 -5.06 -0.78
N PHE A 12 -0.62 -3.85 -0.20
CA PHE A 12 -0.35 -3.66 1.22
C PHE A 12 -1.46 -4.28 2.09
N LEU A 13 -2.74 -4.02 1.79
CA LEU A 13 -3.86 -4.60 2.53
C LEU A 13 -3.90 -6.12 2.40
N PHE A 14 -3.60 -6.65 1.21
CA PHE A 14 -3.48 -8.08 0.97
C PHE A 14 -2.36 -8.71 1.81
N TYR A 15 -1.19 -8.08 1.82
CA TYR A 15 -0.08 -8.47 2.69
C TYR A 15 -0.47 -8.40 4.17
N ALA A 16 -1.11 -7.31 4.61
CA ALA A 16 -1.49 -7.13 6.01
C ALA A 16 -2.49 -8.19 6.50
N LYS A 17 -3.46 -8.57 5.65
CA LYS A 17 -4.45 -9.62 5.98
C LYS A 17 -3.88 -11.03 5.92
N LYS A 18 -2.90 -11.28 5.05
CA LYS A 18 -2.27 -12.60 4.87
C LYS A 18 -0.84 -12.64 5.41
N TYR A 19 -0.51 -11.76 6.36
CA TYR A 19 0.84 -11.62 6.91
C TYR A 19 1.36 -12.96 7.48
N ASP A 20 0.49 -13.72 8.15
CA ASP A 20 0.85 -15.02 8.74
C ASP A 20 1.01 -16.14 7.70
N HIS A 21 0.60 -15.91 6.44
CA HIS A 21 0.73 -16.89 5.37
C HIS A 21 1.97 -16.59 4.52
N PHE A 22 2.91 -17.53 4.51
CA PHE A 22 4.18 -17.38 3.82
C PHE A 22 4.04 -17.18 2.29
N LEU A 23 3.22 -18.00 1.63
CA LEU A 23 3.04 -17.96 0.17
C LEU A 23 2.47 -16.64 -0.36
N PRO A 24 1.35 -16.11 0.18
CA PRO A 24 0.82 -14.79 -0.20
C PRO A 24 1.80 -13.66 0.05
N SER A 25 2.49 -13.67 1.20
CA SER A 25 3.48 -12.66 1.54
C SER A 25 4.65 -12.66 0.56
N LEU A 26 5.16 -13.85 0.20
CA LEU A 26 6.25 -14.00 -0.76
C LEU A 26 5.85 -13.53 -2.16
N SER A 27 4.60 -13.79 -2.57
CA SER A 27 4.04 -13.28 -3.82
C SER A 27 4.00 -11.75 -3.85
N VAL A 28 3.54 -11.11 -2.77
CA VAL A 28 3.55 -9.63 -2.65
C VAL A 28 4.98 -9.10 -2.75
N PHE A 29 5.93 -9.67 -2.01
CA PHE A 29 7.32 -9.25 -2.11
C PHE A 29 7.89 -9.44 -3.51
N GLY A 30 7.60 -10.57 -4.16
CA GLY A 30 7.96 -10.83 -5.56
C GLY A 30 7.45 -9.73 -6.50
N CYS A 31 6.18 -9.33 -6.37
CA CYS A 31 5.62 -8.22 -7.15
C CYS A 31 6.33 -6.89 -6.89
N LEU A 32 6.65 -6.59 -5.63
CA LEU A 32 7.36 -5.35 -5.26
C LEU A 32 8.77 -5.32 -5.83
N PHE A 33 9.51 -6.43 -5.73
CA PHE A 33 10.86 -6.56 -6.30
C PHE A 33 10.84 -6.47 -7.83
N TRP A 34 9.89 -7.13 -8.48
CA TRP A 34 9.73 -7.06 -9.93
C TRP A 34 9.46 -5.61 -10.39
N PHE A 35 8.58 -4.92 -9.66
CA PHE A 35 8.27 -3.53 -9.93
C PHE A 35 9.51 -2.62 -9.79
N GLU A 36 10.29 -2.78 -8.72
CA GLU A 36 11.54 -2.03 -8.52
C GLU A 36 12.59 -2.35 -9.59
N SER A 37 12.71 -3.62 -9.98
CA SER A 37 13.63 -4.08 -11.03
C SER A 37 13.30 -3.44 -12.38
N MET A 38 12.00 -3.37 -12.74
CA MET A 38 11.56 -2.75 -13.99
C MET A 38 11.79 -1.24 -14.03
N HIS A 39 11.85 -0.59 -12.87
CA HIS A 39 12.05 0.85 -12.75
C HIS A 39 13.50 1.25 -12.51
N LEU A 40 14.47 0.31 -12.61
CA LEU A 40 15.90 0.53 -12.34
C LEU A 40 16.14 1.17 -10.95
N LYS A 41 15.28 0.84 -9.99
CA LYS A 41 15.35 1.36 -8.61
C LYS A 41 16.12 0.40 -7.72
N THR A 42 16.59 0.91 -6.57
CA THR A 42 17.18 0.08 -5.52
C THR A 42 16.19 -0.99 -5.09
N LEU A 43 16.56 -2.26 -5.25
CA LEU A 43 15.75 -3.41 -4.88
C LEU A 43 15.57 -3.47 -3.35
N GLY A 44 14.36 -3.79 -2.91
CA GLY A 44 13.99 -4.04 -1.52
C GLY A 44 13.48 -2.82 -0.75
N VAL A 45 13.45 -1.64 -1.34
CA VAL A 45 13.00 -0.43 -0.63
C VAL A 45 11.50 -0.48 -0.34
N LEU A 46 10.67 -0.92 -1.30
CA LEU A 46 9.23 -1.13 -1.12
C LEU A 46 8.93 -2.22 -0.10
N ALA A 47 9.64 -3.33 -0.21
CA ALA A 47 9.47 -4.45 0.72
C ALA A 47 9.76 -4.01 2.16
N LEU A 48 10.85 -3.26 2.35
CA LEU A 48 11.25 -2.72 3.64
C LEU A 48 10.27 -1.64 4.13
N LEU A 49 9.76 -0.78 3.24
CA LEU A 49 8.69 0.17 3.56
C LEU A 49 7.44 -0.54 4.07
N PHE A 50 7.00 -1.60 3.39
CA PHE A 50 5.83 -2.40 3.77
C PHE A 50 6.02 -3.07 5.14
N LEU A 51 7.19 -3.67 5.37
CA LEU A 51 7.53 -4.30 6.65
C LEU A 51 7.50 -3.30 7.80
N ILE A 52 8.21 -2.18 7.67
CA ILE A 52 8.28 -1.14 8.70
C ILE A 52 6.90 -0.55 8.95
N TYR A 53 6.18 -0.17 7.89
CA TYR A 53 4.87 0.43 8.01
C TYR A 53 3.85 -0.53 8.63
N HIS A 54 3.88 -1.81 8.25
CA HIS A 54 3.02 -2.82 8.85
C HIS A 54 3.30 -2.98 10.35
N GLN A 55 4.57 -3.10 10.73
CA GLN A 55 4.97 -3.37 12.12
C GLN A 55 4.75 -2.16 13.05
N ILE A 56 5.04 -0.94 12.58
CA ILE A 56 4.99 0.27 13.42
C ILE A 56 3.63 0.95 13.33
N VAL A 57 3.09 1.14 12.13
CA VAL A 57 1.91 1.98 11.91
C VAL A 57 0.65 1.12 11.93
N TYR A 58 0.56 0.11 11.06
CA TYR A 58 -0.66 -0.67 10.89
C TYR A 58 -1.03 -1.50 12.13
N LYS A 59 -0.08 -2.25 12.71
CA LYS A 59 -0.36 -3.04 13.93
C LYS A 59 -0.73 -2.17 15.12
N ASN A 60 -0.15 -0.98 15.25
CA ASN A 60 -0.49 -0.07 16.33
C ASN A 60 -1.83 0.60 16.07
N SER A 61 -2.09 1.08 14.85
CA SER A 61 -3.36 1.72 14.51
C SER A 61 -4.53 0.76 14.64
N LEU A 62 -4.38 -0.53 14.32
CA LEU A 62 -5.41 -1.57 14.51
C LEU A 62 -5.82 -1.73 15.98
N LYS A 63 -4.93 -1.43 16.93
CA LYS A 63 -5.27 -1.46 18.37
C LYS A 63 -6.16 -0.29 18.79
N PHE A 64 -6.06 0.84 18.07
CA PHE A 64 -6.75 2.08 18.42
C PHE A 64 -7.98 2.37 17.55
N PHE A 65 -7.99 1.85 16.32
CA PHE A 65 -9.05 2.06 15.35
C PHE A 65 -9.69 0.74 14.96
N ASN A 66 -11.00 0.80 14.73
CA ASN A 66 -11.75 -0.35 14.22
C ASN A 66 -11.30 -0.65 12.77
N ASP A 67 -11.19 -1.92 12.39
CA ASP A 67 -10.72 -2.38 11.07
C ASP A 67 -11.78 -2.18 9.95
N GLY A 68 -12.35 -0.98 9.91
CA GLY A 68 -13.39 -0.57 8.98
C GLY A 68 -12.85 -0.04 7.66
N PHE A 69 -13.78 0.29 6.75
CA PHE A 69 -13.47 0.81 5.42
C PHE A 69 -12.58 2.07 5.42
N LEU A 70 -12.86 3.02 6.32
CA LEU A 70 -12.09 4.26 6.45
C LEU A 70 -10.65 4.00 6.88
N PHE A 71 -10.44 3.05 7.80
CA PHE A 71 -9.12 2.64 8.26
C PHE A 71 -8.28 2.10 7.10
N LYS A 72 -8.85 1.20 6.29
CA LYS A 72 -8.17 0.58 5.14
C LYS A 72 -7.83 1.61 4.05
N THR A 73 -8.78 2.51 3.75
CA THR A 73 -8.58 3.61 2.79
C THR A 73 -7.48 4.57 3.24
N LEU A 74 -7.45 4.95 4.52
CA LEU A 74 -6.40 5.81 5.08
C LEU A 74 -5.02 5.14 5.00
N HIS A 75 -4.93 3.85 5.31
CA HIS A 75 -3.67 3.13 5.23
C HIS A 75 -3.17 2.99 3.79
N ALA A 76 -4.06 2.75 2.82
CA ALA A 76 -3.71 2.76 1.40
C ALA A 76 -3.17 4.13 0.97
N PHE A 77 -3.84 5.22 1.36
CA PHE A 77 -3.39 6.58 1.09
C PHE A 77 -2.00 6.87 1.67
N LEU A 78 -1.76 6.49 2.93
CA LEU A 78 -0.47 6.67 3.61
C LEU A 78 0.66 5.89 2.96
N VAL A 79 0.42 4.65 2.50
CA VAL A 79 1.42 3.86 1.78
C VAL A 79 1.80 4.54 0.47
N TYR A 80 0.83 5.05 -0.29
CA TYR A 80 1.08 5.83 -1.49
C TYR A 80 1.88 7.10 -1.20
N TYR A 81 1.49 7.82 -0.15
CA TYR A 81 2.17 9.04 0.29
C TYR A 81 3.64 8.77 0.65
N LEU A 82 3.90 7.74 1.46
CA LEU A 82 5.25 7.36 1.89
C LEU A 82 6.11 6.91 0.71
N TYR A 83 5.57 6.06 -0.18
CA TYR A 83 6.25 5.65 -1.41
C TYR A 83 6.65 6.88 -2.23
N LEU A 84 5.72 7.79 -2.49
CA LEU A 84 5.99 8.93 -3.34
C LEU A 84 6.99 9.91 -2.69
N SER A 85 6.86 10.19 -1.39
CA SER A 85 7.77 11.06 -0.65
C SER A 85 9.24 10.60 -0.74
N ARG A 86 9.45 9.28 -0.83
CA ARG A 86 10.80 8.69 -0.92
C ARG A 86 11.38 8.75 -2.34
N PHE A 87 10.54 8.55 -3.36
CA PHE A 87 11.00 8.45 -4.75
C PHE A 87 10.88 9.72 -5.56
N PHE A 88 9.99 10.61 -5.15
CA PHE A 88 9.73 11.89 -5.76
C PHE A 88 9.91 12.94 -4.68
N SER A 89 11.03 13.65 -4.72
CA SER A 89 11.22 14.94 -4.02
C SER A 89 10.37 16.04 -4.71
N VAL A 90 9.14 15.69 -5.06
CA VAL A 90 8.18 16.51 -5.81
C VAL A 90 7.38 17.32 -4.79
N SER A 91 7.28 18.62 -5.05
CA SER A 91 6.32 19.50 -4.40
C SER A 91 4.93 18.84 -4.45
N LEU A 92 4.43 18.40 -3.29
CA LEU A 92 3.14 17.75 -3.11
C LEU A 92 2.02 18.74 -3.44
N GLY A 93 1.77 18.93 -4.73
CA GLY A 93 0.68 19.75 -5.21
C GLY A 93 -0.66 19.16 -4.79
N LEU A 94 -1.65 20.04 -4.62
CA LEU A 94 -3.03 19.67 -4.30
C LEU A 94 -3.61 18.66 -5.31
N LYS A 95 -3.23 18.76 -6.58
CA LYS A 95 -3.63 17.84 -7.65
C LYS A 95 -3.09 16.42 -7.46
N THR A 96 -1.82 16.27 -7.05
CA THR A 96 -1.23 14.95 -6.78
C THR A 96 -1.85 14.30 -5.54
N LEU A 97 -2.12 15.08 -4.49
CA LEU A 97 -2.82 14.60 -3.30
C LEU A 97 -4.25 14.13 -3.62
N GLY A 98 -4.98 14.88 -4.46
CA GLY A 98 -6.31 14.50 -4.93
C GLY A 98 -6.33 13.19 -5.71
N LEU A 99 -5.34 12.96 -6.58
CA LEU A 99 -5.19 11.69 -7.29
C LEU A 99 -4.94 10.52 -6.33
N PHE A 100 -4.12 10.71 -5.29
CA PHE A 100 -3.87 9.64 -4.30
C PHE A 100 -5.10 9.33 -3.47
N ALA A 101 -5.88 10.35 -3.09
CA ALA A 101 -7.14 10.14 -2.39
C ALA A 101 -8.11 9.32 -3.27
N LEU A 102 -8.15 9.61 -4.57
CA LEU A 102 -8.97 8.87 -5.52
C LEU A 102 -8.50 7.40 -5.67
N PHE A 103 -7.19 7.16 -5.84
CA PHE A 103 -6.66 5.80 -5.89
C PHE A 103 -6.89 5.01 -4.59
N ALA A 104 -6.66 5.65 -3.44
CA ALA A 104 -6.91 5.03 -2.15
C ALA A 104 -8.38 4.68 -1.95
N LEU A 105 -9.31 5.52 -2.41
CA LEU A 105 -10.74 5.23 -2.38
C LEU A 105 -11.10 4.06 -3.29
N ILE A 106 -10.62 4.05 -4.53
CA ILE A 106 -10.88 2.94 -5.46
C ILE A 106 -10.34 1.62 -4.89
N GLU A 107 -9.11 1.62 -4.38
CA GLU A 107 -8.49 0.43 -3.80
C GLU A 107 -9.15 0.00 -2.49
N GLY A 108 -9.60 0.95 -1.67
CA GLY A 108 -10.41 0.68 -0.49
C GLY A 108 -11.74 0.02 -0.85
N VAL A 109 -12.43 0.50 -1.89
CA VAL A 109 -13.67 -0.10 -2.41
C VAL A 109 -13.40 -1.49 -2.96
N LEU A 110 -12.37 -1.64 -3.78
CA LEU A 110 -11.96 -2.92 -4.36
C LEU A 110 -11.65 -3.95 -3.27
N TRP A 111 -10.93 -3.52 -2.23
CA TRP A 111 -10.66 -4.37 -1.07
C TRP A 111 -11.93 -4.75 -0.32
N GLY A 112 -12.83 -3.80 -0.06
CA GLY A 112 -14.10 -4.08 0.59
C GLY A 112 -14.98 -5.07 -0.18
N LEU A 113 -14.95 -5.01 -1.52
CA LEU A 113 -15.62 -5.99 -2.39
C LEU A 113 -14.94 -7.37 -2.29
N ASN A 114 -13.61 -7.41 -2.32
CA ASN A 114 -12.84 -8.66 -2.16
C ASN A 114 -13.15 -9.35 -0.83
N GLU A 115 -13.25 -8.58 0.26
CA GLU A 115 -13.60 -9.14 1.58
C GLU A 115 -15.01 -9.73 1.60
N LYS A 116 -15.99 -9.04 1.01
CA LYS A 116 -17.37 -9.53 0.89
C LYS A 116 -17.49 -10.78 0.02
N SER A 117 -16.68 -10.91 -1.02
CA SER A 117 -16.67 -12.08 -1.90
C SER A 117 -15.95 -13.29 -1.29
N SER A 118 -15.14 -13.07 -0.25
CA SER A 118 -14.38 -14.13 0.43
C SER A 118 -15.08 -14.71 1.68
N LEU A 119 -16.27 -14.21 2.00
CA LEU A 119 -17.19 -14.67 3.04
C LEU A 119 -18.23 -15.61 2.43
#